data_AF-A0A2M7DIT9-F1
#
_entry.id   AF-A0A2M7DIT9-F1
#
_cell.length_a   1.000
_cell.length_b   1.000
_cell.length_c   1.000
_cell.angle_alpha   90.00
_cell.angle_beta   90.00
_cell.angle_gamma   90.00
#
_symmetry.space_group_name_H-M   'P 1'
#
loop_
_entity.id
_entity.type
_entity.pdbx_description
1 polymer ?
#
loop_
_entity_poly.entity_id
_entity_poly.type
_entity_poly.pdbx_seq_one_letter_code
_entity_poly.pdbx_strand_id
1 'polypeptide(L)'
;MSILNKTLAGLFMVLTFSCTCKKTVIEAKNESDTVTETKMLEAGFKKATIVASTVKGDCPYTLKVDGENNLFDPINLEETYKSSGMQVWFTYHPLRMMNRCEKANPIEIVEMRKAN
;
A
#
# COMPACT_ATOMS: atom_id res chain seq x y z
N MET A 1 63.83 -13.83 3.86
CA MET A 1 64.06 -14.85 4.90
C MET A 1 64.18 -14.11 6.22
N SER A 2 63.16 -14.22 7.08
CA SER A 2 63.26 -14.08 8.55
C SER A 2 61.92 -14.51 9.12
N ILE A 3 61.95 -15.70 9.72
CA ILE A 3 60.89 -16.39 10.42
C ILE A 3 60.99 -15.93 11.88
N LEU A 4 59.89 -15.54 12.53
CA LEU A 4 59.74 -15.83 13.96
C LEU A 4 58.26 -15.83 14.42
N ASN A 5 57.90 -16.99 14.98
CA ASN A 5 56.77 -17.38 15.83
C ASN A 5 56.60 -16.48 17.07
N LYS A 6 55.60 -16.52 17.97
CA LYS A 6 54.25 -17.11 18.15
C LYS A 6 53.70 -16.45 19.45
N THR A 7 52.39 -16.20 19.50
CA THR A 7 51.47 -16.24 20.68
C THR A 7 51.87 -15.58 22.00
N LEU A 8 51.09 -14.58 22.45
CA LEU A 8 50.65 -14.50 23.85
C LEU A 8 49.25 -13.86 23.95
N ALA A 9 48.43 -14.45 24.80
CA ALA A 9 47.00 -14.25 24.95
C ALA A 9 46.61 -12.98 25.71
N GLY A 10 45.42 -12.45 25.41
CA GLY A 10 44.69 -11.45 26.18
C GLY A 10 43.32 -11.24 25.53
N LEU A 11 42.35 -12.08 25.86
CA LEU A 11 41.27 -11.82 26.83
C LEU A 11 40.28 -10.74 26.37
N PHE A 12 39.20 -11.22 25.77
CA PHE A 12 37.82 -10.82 26.04
C PHE A 12 37.47 -9.32 26.01
N MET A 13 36.94 -8.85 24.89
CA MET A 13 35.81 -7.91 24.94
C MET A 13 34.77 -8.33 23.90
N VAL A 14 33.76 -9.04 24.39
CA VAL A 14 32.56 -9.40 23.65
C VAL A 14 31.81 -8.09 23.33
N LEU A 15 31.89 -7.66 22.08
CA LEU A 15 30.97 -6.67 21.53
C LEU A 15 29.78 -7.43 20.94
N THR A 16 28.73 -7.61 21.75
CA THR A 16 27.41 -7.98 21.26
C THR A 16 26.82 -6.79 20.50
N PHE A 17 27.13 -6.64 19.22
CA PHE A 17 26.28 -5.86 18.33
C PHE A 17 25.02 -6.69 18.07
N SER A 18 23.96 -6.31 18.77
CA SER A 18 22.59 -6.75 18.54
C SER A 18 22.27 -6.67 17.05
N CYS A 19 21.93 -7.83 16.49
CA CYS A 19 21.32 -7.97 15.18
C CYS A 19 20.02 -7.16 15.17
N THR A 20 20.07 -5.91 14.70
CA THR A 20 18.85 -5.27 14.20
C THR A 20 18.55 -5.97 12.88
N CYS A 21 17.75 -7.04 12.97
CA CYS A 21 16.97 -7.52 11.85
C CYS A 21 16.13 -6.32 11.39
N LYS A 22 16.65 -5.54 10.43
CA LYS A 22 15.76 -4.89 9.47
C LYS A 22 15.09 -6.06 8.78
N LYS A 23 13.92 -6.44 9.29
CA LYS A 23 12.91 -7.11 8.49
C LYS A 23 12.52 -6.07 7.45
N THR A 24 13.36 -5.92 6.43
CA THR A 24 12.86 -5.59 5.12
C THR A 24 11.91 -6.73 4.86
N VAL A 25 10.62 -6.47 5.09
CA VAL A 25 9.58 -7.23 4.44
C VAL A 25 9.81 -6.91 2.97
N ILE A 26 10.78 -7.62 2.37
CA ILE A 26 10.68 -7.95 0.97
C ILE A 26 9.46 -8.85 1.00
N GLU A 27 8.29 -8.24 0.83
CA GLU A 27 7.18 -8.95 0.23
C GLU A 27 7.79 -9.47 -1.06
N ALA A 28 8.16 -10.75 -1.05
CA ALA A 28 8.33 -11.48 -2.28
C ALA A 28 6.94 -11.39 -2.91
N LYS A 29 6.71 -10.34 -3.71
CA LYS A 29 5.58 -10.30 -4.63
C LYS A 29 5.72 -11.61 -5.39
N ASN A 30 4.82 -12.55 -5.13
CA ASN A 30 4.88 -13.80 -5.84
C ASN A 30 4.77 -13.45 -7.32
N GLU A 31 5.46 -14.20 -8.17
CA GLU A 31 5.39 -14.03 -9.62
C GLU A 31 3.92 -14.02 -10.10
N SER A 32 3.08 -14.82 -9.41
CA SER A 32 1.61 -14.83 -9.46
C SER A 32 0.94 -13.48 -9.22
N ASP A 33 1.37 -12.74 -8.20
CA ASP A 33 0.75 -11.46 -7.79
C ASP A 33 1.11 -10.36 -8.78
N THR A 34 2.35 -10.34 -9.28
CA THR A 34 2.77 -9.43 -10.35
C THR A 34 2.04 -9.66 -11.67
N VAL A 35 1.83 -10.93 -12.05
CA VAL A 35 1.06 -11.27 -13.26
C VAL A 35 -0.41 -10.87 -13.11
N THR A 36 -0.97 -10.99 -11.91
CA THR A 36 -2.36 -10.58 -11.63
C THR A 36 -2.49 -9.06 -11.62
N GLU A 37 -1.57 -8.34 -10.98
CA GLU A 37 -1.51 -6.87 -10.96
C GLU A 37 -1.41 -6.29 -12.38
N THR A 38 -0.54 -6.84 -13.21
CA THR A 38 -0.36 -6.40 -14.60
C THR A 38 -1.65 -6.55 -15.40
N LYS A 39 -2.33 -7.70 -15.29
CA LYS A 39 -3.61 -7.95 -15.97
C LYS A 39 -4.71 -6.98 -15.54
N MET A 40 -4.79 -6.66 -14.24
CA MET A 40 -5.79 -5.73 -13.73
C MET A 40 -5.53 -4.31 -14.27
N LEU A 41 -4.27 -3.87 -14.28
CA LEU A 41 -3.87 -2.58 -14.85
C LEU A 41 -4.14 -2.49 -16.35
N GLU A 42 -3.79 -3.53 -17.12
CA GLU A 42 -4.07 -3.62 -18.56
C GLU A 42 -5.57 -3.61 -18.87
N ALA A 43 -6.40 -4.18 -17.99
CA ALA A 43 -7.86 -4.13 -18.06
C ALA A 43 -8.43 -2.77 -17.61
N GLY A 44 -7.59 -1.79 -17.26
CA GLY A 44 -8.00 -0.44 -16.89
C GLY A 44 -8.38 -0.26 -15.43
N PHE A 45 -8.21 -1.29 -14.59
CA PHE A 45 -8.44 -1.15 -13.15
C PHE A 45 -7.33 -0.34 -12.50
N LYS A 46 -7.70 0.43 -11.48
CA LYS A 46 -6.77 1.04 -10.53
C LYS A 46 -6.75 0.25 -9.24
N LYS A 47 -5.58 0.14 -8.62
CA LYS A 47 -5.44 -0.36 -7.25
C LYS A 47 -5.65 0.80 -6.28
N ALA A 48 -6.48 0.59 -5.26
CA ALA A 48 -6.66 1.57 -4.20
C ALA A 48 -6.85 0.91 -2.85
N THR A 49 -6.61 1.71 -1.80
CA THR A 49 -6.97 1.38 -0.44
C THR A 49 -8.17 2.22 -0.01
N ILE A 50 -9.16 1.59 0.60
CA ILE A 50 -10.32 2.28 1.17
C ILE A 50 -9.91 2.97 2.46
N VAL A 51 -10.22 4.26 2.58
CA VAL A 51 -9.90 5.07 3.76
C VAL A 51 -11.18 5.64 4.33
N ALA A 52 -11.49 5.31 5.59
CA ALA A 52 -12.59 5.91 6.32
C ALA A 52 -12.11 7.16 7.08
N SER A 53 -12.95 8.19 7.15
CA SER A 53 -12.70 9.37 8.00
C SER A 53 -13.95 9.72 8.81
N THR A 54 -13.73 10.13 10.05
CA THR A 54 -14.77 10.69 10.95
C THR A 54 -14.56 12.19 11.19
N VAL A 55 -13.55 12.79 10.55
CA VAL A 55 -13.24 14.21 10.69
C VAL A 55 -14.31 15.04 9.99
N LYS A 56 -14.79 16.09 10.65
CA LYS A 56 -15.79 17.00 10.07
C LYS A 56 -15.24 17.63 8.79
N GLY A 57 -16.00 17.54 7.70
CA GLY A 57 -15.63 18.09 6.39
C GLY A 57 -14.90 17.10 5.47
N ASP A 58 -14.44 15.96 5.99
CA ASP A 58 -13.91 14.87 5.18
C ASP A 58 -15.05 13.98 4.62
N CYS A 59 -14.74 13.31 3.51
CA CYS A 59 -15.60 12.25 2.99
C CYS A 59 -15.57 11.04 3.93
N PRO A 60 -16.73 10.45 4.28
CA PRO A 60 -16.78 9.28 5.17
C PRO A 60 -15.94 8.10 4.67
N TYR A 61 -15.91 7.90 3.35
CA TYR A 61 -15.07 6.92 2.67
C TYR A 61 -14.44 7.53 1.43
N THR A 62 -13.16 7.22 1.20
CA THR A 62 -12.44 7.60 -0.02
C THR A 62 -11.62 6.44 -0.54
N LEU A 63 -11.28 6.47 -1.83
CA LEU A 63 -10.33 5.57 -2.46
C LEU A 63 -9.00 6.30 -2.62
N LYS A 64 -7.96 5.83 -1.93
CA LYS A 64 -6.59 6.28 -2.11
C LYS A 64 -5.91 5.37 -3.14
N VAL A 65 -5.68 5.89 -4.33
CA VAL A 65 -5.05 5.13 -5.43
C VAL A 65 -3.56 4.96 -5.19
N ASP A 66 -3.05 3.76 -5.43
CA ASP A 66 -1.63 3.46 -5.27
C ASP A 66 -0.80 4.23 -6.30
N GLY A 67 0.23 4.94 -5.84
CA GLY A 67 1.09 5.77 -6.70
C GLY A 67 0.50 7.13 -7.09
N GLU A 68 -0.72 7.45 -6.67
CA GLU A 68 -1.35 8.75 -6.90
C GLU A 68 -1.63 9.47 -5.57
N ASN A 69 -1.53 10.81 -5.59
CA ASN A 69 -1.86 11.64 -4.43
C ASN A 69 -3.36 11.99 -4.34
N ASN A 70 -4.12 11.67 -5.39
CA ASN A 70 -5.54 12.00 -5.47
C ASN A 70 -6.38 11.04 -4.63
N LEU A 71 -7.38 11.57 -3.95
CA LEU A 71 -8.44 10.79 -3.31
C LEU A 71 -9.70 10.86 -4.17
N PHE A 72 -10.39 9.74 -4.29
CA PHE A 72 -11.69 9.67 -4.95
C PHE A 72 -12.81 9.48 -3.93
N ASP A 73 -13.92 10.18 -4.15
CA ASP A 73 -15.15 10.11 -3.38
C ASP A 73 -16.21 9.31 -4.17
N PRO A 74 -16.36 8.00 -3.93
CA PRO A 74 -17.34 7.19 -4.66
C PRO A 74 -18.77 7.52 -4.21
N ILE A 75 -19.64 7.83 -5.17
CA ILE A 75 -21.06 8.07 -4.87
C ILE A 75 -21.85 6.80 -4.61
N ASN A 76 -21.36 5.65 -5.08
CA ASN A 76 -22.03 4.35 -5.10
C ASN A 76 -21.20 3.21 -4.48
N LEU A 77 -20.39 3.50 -3.44
CA LEU A 77 -19.61 2.46 -2.75
C LEU A 77 -20.54 1.47 -2.01
N GLU A 78 -20.47 0.18 -2.39
CA GLU A 78 -21.25 -0.87 -1.74
C GLU A 78 -20.80 -1.11 -0.30
N GLU A 79 -21.75 -1.52 0.55
CA GLU A 79 -21.53 -1.72 1.99
C GLU A 79 -20.44 -2.76 2.28
N THR A 80 -20.32 -3.78 1.43
CA THR A 80 -19.33 -4.87 1.54
C THR A 80 -17.88 -4.38 1.45
N TYR A 81 -17.67 -3.19 0.88
CA TYR A 81 -16.37 -2.54 0.74
C TYR A 81 -16.16 -1.42 1.76
N LYS A 82 -17.14 -1.05 2.60
CA LYS A 82 -17.00 0.03 3.59
C LYS A 82 -16.18 -0.40 4.83
N SER A 83 -14.93 -0.77 4.59
CA SER A 83 -13.96 -1.16 5.61
C SER A 83 -12.63 -0.50 5.30
N SER A 84 -12.17 0.36 6.22
CA SER A 84 -10.91 1.07 6.06
C SER A 84 -9.74 0.08 6.03
N GLY A 85 -8.76 0.33 5.16
CA GLY A 85 -7.60 -0.53 4.94
C GLY A 85 -7.83 -1.64 3.91
N MET A 86 -9.06 -1.83 3.41
CA MET A 86 -9.33 -2.82 2.36
C MET A 86 -8.69 -2.38 1.04
N GLN A 87 -7.89 -3.27 0.44
CA GLN A 87 -7.37 -3.07 -0.90
C GLN A 87 -8.38 -3.56 -1.94
N VAL A 88 -8.57 -2.76 -2.98
CA VAL A 88 -9.52 -3.02 -4.05
C VAL A 88 -8.91 -2.71 -5.41
N TRP A 89 -9.39 -3.42 -6.42
CA TRP A 89 -9.27 -3.05 -7.81
C TRP A 89 -10.58 -2.44 -8.26
N PHE A 90 -10.54 -1.29 -8.92
CA PHE A 90 -11.76 -0.65 -9.41
C PHE A 90 -11.57 0.09 -10.74
N THR A 91 -12.65 0.22 -11.50
CA THR A 91 -12.79 1.15 -12.64
C THR A 91 -13.87 2.18 -12.29
N TYR A 92 -13.82 3.34 -12.94
CA TYR A 92 -14.72 4.44 -12.59
C TYR A 92 -14.94 5.42 -13.73
N HIS A 93 -16.00 6.22 -13.58
CA HIS A 93 -16.21 7.44 -14.34
C HIS A 93 -16.05 8.66 -13.42
N PRO A 94 -15.23 9.66 -13.82
CA PRO A 94 -15.15 10.91 -13.08
C PRO A 94 -16.47 11.67 -13.23
N LEU A 95 -16.98 12.20 -12.12
CA LEU A 95 -18.20 13.00 -12.14
C LEU A 95 -17.85 14.48 -12.20
N ARG A 96 -18.62 15.27 -12.96
CA ARG A 96 -18.46 16.72 -13.05
C ARG A 96 -19.26 17.50 -12.00
N MET A 97 -19.56 16.85 -10.88
CA MET A 97 -20.29 17.48 -9.79
C MET A 97 -19.34 18.21 -8.84
N MET A 98 -19.89 19.12 -8.05
CA MET A 98 -19.13 19.75 -6.96
C MET A 98 -18.72 18.67 -5.94
N ASN A 99 -17.50 18.79 -5.40
CA ASN A 99 -17.01 17.86 -4.38
C ASN A 99 -17.93 17.87 -3.16
N ARG A 100 -18.26 16.68 -2.64
CA ARG A 100 -19.07 16.54 -1.42
C ARG A 100 -18.26 16.76 -0.14
N CYS A 101 -16.94 16.73 -0.26
CA CYS A 101 -15.98 17.00 0.80
C CYS A 101 -14.76 17.74 0.24
N GLU A 102 -13.88 18.21 1.12
CA GLU A 102 -12.81 19.14 0.73
C GLU A 102 -11.67 18.49 -0.07
N LYS A 103 -11.43 17.18 0.10
CA LYS A 103 -10.15 16.55 -0.28
C LYS A 103 -10.26 15.45 -1.34
N ALA A 104 -11.46 15.16 -1.85
CA ALA A 104 -11.66 14.05 -2.77
C ALA A 104 -12.57 14.42 -3.95
N ASN A 105 -12.23 13.90 -5.13
CA ASN A 105 -12.98 14.15 -6.36
C ASN A 105 -14.09 13.09 -6.52
N PRO A 106 -15.32 13.50 -6.86
CA PRO A 106 -16.45 12.58 -6.96
C PRO A 106 -16.32 11.67 -8.17
N ILE A 107 -16.61 10.38 -7.96
CA ILE A 107 -16.60 9.35 -9.00
C ILE A 107 -17.82 8.43 -8.88
N GLU A 108 -18.18 7.80 -10.00
CA GLU A 108 -19.05 6.63 -10.02
C GLU A 108 -18.19 5.39 -10.28
N ILE A 109 -18.25 4.41 -9.38
CA ILE A 109 -17.60 3.11 -9.55
C ILE A 109 -18.35 2.33 -10.62
N VAL A 110 -17.63 1.80 -11.60
CA VAL A 110 -18.18 0.96 -12.68
C VAL A 110 -18.03 -0.51 -12.33
N GLU A 111 -16.82 -0.93 -11.95
CA GLU A 111 -16.54 -2.26 -11.41
C GLU A 111 -15.64 -2.14 -10.18
N MET A 112 -15.83 -3.04 -9.21
CA MET A 112 -14.96 -3.14 -8.04
C MET A 112 -14.82 -4.59 -7.58
N ARG A 113 -13.60 -4.96 -7.17
CA ARG A 113 -13.25 -6.28 -6.65
C ARG A 113 -12.22 -6.12 -5.53
N LYS A 114 -12.22 -7.03 -4.55
CA LYS A 114 -11.16 -7.06 -3.53
C LYS A 114 -9.82 -7.39 -4.20
N ALA A 115 -8.76 -6.70 -3.80
CA ALA A 115 -7.40 -7.10 -4.12
C ALA A 115 -6.97 -8.15 -3.09
N ASN A 116 -6.52 -9.30 -3.58
CA ASN A 116 -5.94 -10.36 -2.75
C ASN A 116 -4.45 -10.10 -2.51
#